data_AF-A0A968MJD2-F1
#
_entry.id   AF-A0A968MJD2-F1
#
_cell.length_a   1.000
_cell.length_b   1.000
_cell.length_c   1.000
_cell.angle_alpha   90.00
_cell.angle_beta   90.00
_cell.angle_gamma   90.00
#
_symmetry.space_group_name_H-M   'P 1'
#
loop_
_entity.id
_entity.type
_entity.pdbx_description
1 polymer ?
#
loop_
_entity_poly.entity_id
_entity_poly.type
_entity_poly.pdbx_seq_one_letter_code
_entity_poly.pdbx_strand_id
1 'polypeptide(L)'
;MDQGGRVIYYGNPVDAILYFKRMNNYVDSEISECLTCGNINTDQILRNVEARVVDVNGRLTRKRKTSPEEWYEMYMEKIDPIIKNIKRSFTSLLPTTDFKVPGRIQQMRIFFTRDWLAKLTNKQYLILTFLEAPVLALILSFFTKSSRSLSGEFENYVFGDNMNLPGYLFMSVIVSLFLGLVISAEEIFRDRKILRREKFLNLSRFSYLDAKSPFLLFCLPFKP
;
A
#
# COMPACT_ATOMS: atom_id res chain seq x y z
N MET A 1 14.69 -15.03 -7.96
CA MET A 1 13.86 -14.81 -9.16
C MET A 1 13.42 -13.35 -9.17
N ASP A 2 13.26 -12.78 -10.36
CA ASP A 2 12.83 -11.39 -10.57
C ASP A 2 11.38 -11.34 -11.11
N GLN A 3 10.91 -10.13 -11.44
CA GLN A 3 9.60 -9.88 -12.04
C GLN A 3 9.35 -10.77 -13.27
N GLY A 4 8.14 -11.31 -13.38
CA GLY A 4 7.75 -12.23 -14.46
C GLY A 4 8.23 -13.68 -14.26
N GLY A 5 8.74 -14.04 -13.08
CA GLY A 5 9.19 -15.40 -12.77
C GLY A 5 10.54 -15.74 -13.39
N ARG A 6 11.28 -14.74 -13.85
CA ARG A 6 12.60 -14.93 -14.48
C ARG A 6 13.64 -15.29 -13.43
N VAL A 7 14.41 -16.35 -13.67
CA VAL A 7 15.53 -16.72 -12.79
C VAL A 7 16.71 -15.80 -13.11
N ILE A 8 17.27 -15.14 -12.09
CA ILE A 8 18.36 -14.16 -12.26
C ILE A 8 19.63 -14.55 -11.53
N TYR A 9 19.53 -15.52 -10.61
CA TYR A 9 20.65 -16.06 -9.85
C TYR A 9 20.24 -17.41 -9.25
N TYR A 10 21.19 -18.32 -9.14
CA TYR A 10 21.05 -19.61 -8.46
C TYR A 10 22.41 -19.98 -7.85
N GLY A 11 22.44 -20.23 -6.54
CA GLY A 11 23.67 -20.46 -5.79
C GLY A 11 23.57 -19.99 -4.34
N ASN A 12 24.72 -19.80 -3.68
CA ASN A 12 24.79 -19.30 -2.32
C ASN A 12 24.33 -17.83 -2.26
N PRO A 13 23.42 -17.44 -1.34
CA PRO A 13 22.94 -16.06 -1.23
C PRO A 13 24.04 -15.02 -0.96
N VAL A 14 25.15 -15.40 -0.31
CA VAL A 14 26.28 -14.48 -0.06
C VAL A 14 26.98 -14.11 -1.37
N ASP A 15 27.20 -15.11 -2.23
CA ASP A 15 27.80 -14.91 -3.56
C ASP A 15 26.87 -14.15 -4.51
N ALA A 16 25.56 -14.18 -4.25
CA ALA A 16 24.59 -13.39 -5.00
C ALA A 16 24.89 -11.88 -4.90
N ILE A 17 25.31 -11.40 -3.72
CA ILE A 17 25.68 -9.98 -3.52
C ILE A 17 26.84 -9.61 -4.44
N LEU A 18 27.88 -10.44 -4.48
CA LEU A 18 29.04 -10.25 -5.35
C LEU A 18 28.65 -10.27 -6.82
N TYR A 19 27.83 -11.25 -7.23
CA TYR A 19 27.32 -11.35 -8.60
C TYR A 19 26.60 -10.08 -9.04
N PHE A 20 25.61 -9.62 -8.27
CA PHE A 20 24.82 -8.43 -8.64
C PHE A 20 25.65 -7.14 -8.60
N LYS A 21 26.62 -7.03 -7.69
CA LYS A 21 27.54 -5.88 -7.67
C LYS A 21 28.47 -5.87 -8.89
N ARG A 22 29.01 -7.05 -9.27
CA ARG A 22 29.85 -7.20 -10.48
C ARG A 22 29.07 -6.87 -11.75
N MET A 23 27.85 -7.40 -11.90
CA MET A 23 27.00 -7.10 -13.06
C MET A 23 26.60 -5.62 -13.14
N ASN A 24 26.46 -4.94 -12.00
CA ASN A 24 26.18 -3.51 -11.94
C ASN A 24 27.42 -2.60 -12.04
N ASN A 25 28.63 -3.17 -12.10
CA ASN A 25 29.92 -2.47 -12.07
C ASN A 25 30.10 -1.56 -10.85
N TYR A 26 29.77 -2.06 -9.65
CA TYR A 26 30.05 -1.33 -8.41
C TYR A 26 31.53 -1.42 -8.02
N VAL A 27 32.05 -0.37 -7.37
CA VAL A 27 33.46 -0.29 -6.95
C VAL A 27 33.79 -1.35 -5.90
N ASP A 28 32.86 -1.64 -5.00
CA ASP A 28 32.99 -2.59 -3.89
C ASP A 28 32.45 -3.99 -4.26
N SER A 29 32.66 -4.43 -5.50
CA SER A 29 32.05 -5.66 -6.04
C SER A 29 32.59 -6.97 -5.47
N GLU A 30 33.73 -6.93 -4.77
CA GLU A 30 34.36 -8.09 -4.13
C GLU A 30 33.99 -8.23 -2.65
N ILE A 31 33.29 -7.24 -2.07
CA ILE A 31 32.95 -7.21 -0.65
C ILE A 31 31.48 -7.62 -0.49
N SER A 32 31.24 -8.79 0.11
CA SER A 32 29.90 -9.31 0.44
C SER A 32 29.48 -9.03 1.88
N GLU A 33 30.45 -8.94 2.80
CA GLU A 33 30.24 -8.82 4.24
C GLU A 33 30.97 -7.61 4.82
N CYS A 34 30.52 -7.14 5.99
CA CYS A 34 31.22 -6.08 6.69
C CYS A 34 32.53 -6.61 7.29
N LEU A 35 33.67 -6.04 6.87
CA LEU A 35 35.00 -6.40 7.36
C LEU A 35 35.16 -6.23 8.89
N THR A 36 34.36 -5.36 9.53
CA THR A 36 34.48 -5.07 10.95
C THR A 36 33.65 -5.99 11.85
N CYS A 37 32.46 -6.40 11.40
CA CYS A 37 31.50 -7.14 12.24
C CYS A 37 30.96 -8.44 11.64
N GLY A 38 31.37 -8.81 10.43
CA GLY A 38 30.91 -10.03 9.75
C GLY A 38 29.41 -10.04 9.42
N ASN A 39 28.71 -8.93 9.61
CA ASN A 39 27.28 -8.86 9.33
C ASN A 39 27.02 -8.76 7.81
N ILE A 40 26.00 -9.48 7.34
CA ILE A 40 25.60 -9.53 5.93
C ILE A 40 24.25 -8.83 5.80
N ASN A 41 24.18 -7.81 4.94
CA ASN A 41 22.95 -7.09 4.68
C ASN A 41 22.20 -7.73 3.50
N THR A 42 21.23 -8.59 3.79
CA THR A 42 20.43 -9.29 2.77
C THR A 42 19.60 -8.37 1.89
N ASP A 43 19.21 -7.19 2.38
CA ASP A 43 18.47 -6.19 1.58
C ASP A 43 19.31 -5.62 0.43
N GLN A 44 20.65 -5.76 0.48
CA GLN A 44 21.52 -5.33 -0.61
C GLN A 44 21.20 -6.06 -1.92
N ILE A 45 20.82 -7.34 -1.86
CA ILE A 45 20.45 -8.10 -3.06
C ILE A 45 19.29 -7.40 -3.78
N LEU A 46 18.22 -7.06 -3.06
CA LEU A 46 17.06 -6.37 -3.62
C LEU A 46 17.42 -4.96 -4.09
N ARG A 47 18.25 -4.23 -3.34
CA ARG A 47 18.70 -2.88 -3.74
C ARG A 47 19.54 -2.88 -5.02
N ASN A 48 20.42 -3.87 -5.18
CA ASN A 48 21.28 -4.01 -6.36
C ASN A 48 20.46 -4.44 -7.57
N VAL A 49 19.53 -5.37 -7.38
CA VAL A 49 18.62 -5.87 -8.41
C VAL A 49 17.65 -4.75 -8.84
N GLU A 50 17.08 -3.99 -7.92
CA GLU A 50 16.16 -2.85 -8.17
C GLU A 50 16.84 -1.48 -8.33
N ALA A 51 18.15 -1.45 -8.61
CA ALA A 51 18.89 -0.20 -8.79
C ALA A 51 18.22 0.70 -9.85
N ARG A 52 18.16 2.00 -9.60
CA ARG A 52 17.48 3.00 -10.45
C ARG A 52 18.48 3.79 -11.27
N VAL A 53 18.06 4.23 -12.46
CA VAL A 53 18.86 5.15 -13.29
C VAL A 53 18.94 6.51 -12.61
N VAL A 54 20.14 7.08 -12.57
CA VAL A 54 20.40 8.43 -12.06
C VAL A 54 20.30 9.42 -13.21
N ASP A 55 19.56 10.50 -13.02
CA ASP A 55 19.44 11.60 -13.99
C ASP A 55 20.70 12.49 -13.98
N VAL A 56 20.85 13.37 -14.97
CA VAL A 56 21.97 14.32 -15.09
C VAL A 56 22.13 15.18 -13.83
N ASN A 57 21.03 15.46 -13.14
CA ASN A 57 21.00 16.22 -11.89
C ASN A 57 21.30 15.37 -10.63
N GLY A 58 21.75 14.12 -10.77
CA GLY A 58 22.05 13.23 -9.64
C GLY A 58 20.82 12.65 -8.94
N ARG A 59 19.60 12.84 -9.48
CA ARG A 59 18.35 12.36 -8.88
C ARG A 59 18.00 10.96 -9.39
N LEU A 60 17.57 10.08 -8.48
CA LEU A 60 17.10 8.74 -8.84
C LEU A 60 15.76 8.82 -9.58
N THR A 61 15.73 8.32 -10.81
CA THR A 61 14.51 8.22 -11.61
C THR A 61 13.64 7.04 -11.14
N ARG A 62 12.40 6.96 -11.63
CA ARG A 62 11.54 5.78 -11.37
C ARG A 62 11.89 4.56 -12.23
N LYS A 63 12.77 4.73 -13.22
CA LYS A 63 13.17 3.66 -14.14
C LYS A 63 14.30 2.85 -13.51
N ARG A 64 14.20 1.52 -13.62
CA ARG A 64 15.24 0.59 -13.20
C ARG A 64 16.43 0.67 -14.16
N LYS A 65 17.64 0.48 -13.65
CA LYS A 65 18.89 0.48 -14.42
C LYS A 65 18.97 -0.73 -15.36
N THR A 66 18.60 -1.90 -14.87
CA THR A 66 18.65 -3.17 -15.60
C THR A 66 17.28 -3.82 -15.62
N SER A 67 16.77 -4.16 -16.80
CA SER A 67 15.46 -4.78 -16.95
C SER A 67 15.44 -6.23 -16.45
N PRO A 68 14.27 -6.78 -16.05
CA PRO A 68 14.15 -8.21 -15.71
C PRO A 68 14.58 -9.14 -16.85
N GLU A 69 14.37 -8.71 -18.10
CA GLU A 69 14.81 -9.39 -19.32
C GLU A 69 16.34 -9.48 -19.40
N GLU A 70 17.03 -8.34 -19.26
CA GLU A 70 18.50 -8.28 -19.25
C GLU A 70 19.10 -9.12 -18.12
N TRP A 71 18.49 -9.11 -16.92
CA TRP A 71 18.93 -9.96 -15.82
C TRP A 71 18.84 -11.45 -16.15
N TYR A 72 17.78 -11.86 -16.85
CA TYR A 72 17.60 -13.23 -17.28
C TYR A 72 18.62 -13.63 -18.35
N GLU A 73 18.92 -12.74 -19.30
CA GLU A 73 19.96 -12.96 -20.31
C GLU A 73 21.34 -13.14 -19.66
N MET A 74 21.72 -12.28 -18.71
CA MET A 74 22.97 -12.42 -17.96
C MET A 74 23.04 -13.72 -17.14
N TYR A 75 21.92 -14.18 -16.60
CA TYR A 75 21.84 -15.48 -15.94
C TYR A 75 22.07 -16.63 -16.93
N MET A 76 21.43 -16.57 -18.10
CA MET A 76 21.55 -17.58 -19.15
C MET A 76 22.97 -17.67 -19.72
N GLU A 77 23.68 -16.55 -19.81
CA GLU A 77 25.05 -16.53 -20.32
C GLU A 77 26.06 -17.04 -19.28
N LYS A 78 25.97 -16.59 -18.02
CA LYS A 78 27.04 -16.79 -17.03
C LYS A 78 26.80 -17.93 -16.04
N ILE A 79 25.54 -18.20 -15.68
CA ILE A 79 25.20 -19.11 -14.58
C ILE A 79 24.58 -20.41 -15.11
N ASP A 80 23.66 -20.33 -16.07
CA ASP A 80 22.97 -21.51 -16.62
C ASP A 80 23.91 -22.59 -17.20
N PRO A 81 25.03 -22.25 -17.89
CA PRO A 81 25.97 -23.25 -18.38
C PRO A 81 26.66 -24.03 -17.24
N ILE A 82 26.98 -23.34 -16.14
CA ILE A 82 27.60 -23.95 -14.96
C ILE A 82 26.61 -24.94 -14.33
N ILE A 83 25.33 -24.54 -14.24
CA ILE A 83 24.28 -25.36 -13.63
C ILE A 83 23.93 -26.58 -14.48
N LYS A 84 23.87 -26.44 -15.81
CA LYS A 84 23.60 -27.54 -16.73
C LYS A 84 24.67 -28.64 -16.65
N ASN A 85 25.90 -28.28 -16.33
CA ASN A 85 27.00 -29.23 -16.15
C ASN A 85 26.90 -30.03 -14.84
N ILE A 86 26.05 -29.62 -13.89
CA ILE A 86 25.82 -30.36 -12.65
C ILE A 86 24.92 -31.57 -12.98
N LYS A 87 25.49 -32.78 -12.98
CA LYS A 87 24.72 -34.03 -13.11
C LYS A 87 23.75 -34.16 -11.94
N ARG A 88 22.45 -34.07 -12.22
CA ARG A 88 21.39 -34.25 -11.22
C ARG A 88 20.97 -35.71 -11.21
N SER A 89 20.97 -36.35 -10.04
CA SER A 89 20.63 -37.76 -9.86
C SER A 89 19.13 -38.05 -9.88
N PHE A 90 18.28 -37.03 -10.02
CA PHE A 90 16.84 -37.15 -9.83
C PHE A 90 16.06 -36.42 -10.92
N THR A 91 15.34 -37.18 -11.74
CA THR A 91 14.30 -36.68 -12.65
C THR A 91 12.94 -37.05 -12.03
N SER A 92 12.62 -36.49 -10.87
CA SER A 92 11.23 -36.54 -10.41
C SER A 92 10.40 -35.60 -11.28
N LEU A 93 9.17 -36.00 -11.60
CA LEU A 93 8.15 -35.08 -12.09
C LEU A 93 8.12 -33.85 -11.17
N LEU A 94 8.15 -32.66 -11.77
CA LEU A 94 7.98 -31.41 -11.03
C LEU A 94 6.72 -31.54 -10.16
N PRO A 95 6.77 -31.21 -8.86
CA PRO A 95 5.57 -31.24 -8.04
C PRO A 95 4.52 -30.35 -8.69
N THR A 96 3.30 -30.85 -8.77
CA THR A 96 2.18 -30.05 -9.29
C THR A 96 2.04 -28.83 -8.39
N THR A 97 2.25 -27.65 -8.95
CA THR A 97 2.09 -26.41 -8.21
C THR A 97 0.61 -26.20 -7.93
N ASP A 98 0.22 -26.25 -6.65
CA ASP A 98 -1.13 -25.90 -6.20
C ASP A 98 -1.40 -24.39 -6.24
N PHE A 99 -0.41 -23.60 -6.63
CA PHE A 99 -0.53 -22.15 -6.74
C PHE A 99 -1.35 -21.78 -7.99
N LYS A 100 -2.67 -21.68 -7.80
CA LYS A 100 -3.59 -21.10 -8.79
C LYS A 100 -4.07 -19.75 -8.30
N VAL A 101 -3.89 -18.72 -9.12
CA VAL A 101 -4.45 -17.41 -8.86
C VAL A 101 -5.99 -17.54 -8.86
N PRO A 102 -6.68 -17.17 -7.77
CA PRO A 102 -8.13 -17.33 -7.68
C PRO A 102 -8.83 -16.44 -8.71
N GLY A 103 -10.04 -16.82 -9.13
CA GLY A 103 -10.84 -16.02 -10.05
C GLY A 103 -11.22 -14.65 -9.47
N ARG A 104 -11.58 -13.69 -10.32
CA ARG A 104 -11.85 -12.28 -9.94
C ARG A 104 -12.89 -12.12 -8.82
N ILE A 105 -13.94 -12.94 -8.81
CA ILE A 105 -15.00 -12.89 -7.78
C ILE A 105 -14.49 -13.39 -6.42
N GLN A 106 -13.69 -14.45 -6.43
CA GLN A 106 -13.11 -15.00 -5.21
C GLN A 106 -12.05 -14.06 -4.64
N GLN A 107 -11.24 -13.41 -5.51
CA GLN A 107 -10.34 -12.32 -5.12
C GLN A 107 -11.09 -11.19 -4.42
N MET A 108 -12.21 -10.74 -5.00
CA MET A 108 -13.03 -9.67 -4.43
C MET A 108 -13.52 -10.00 -3.01
N ARG A 109 -14.03 -11.23 -2.80
CA ARG A 109 -14.48 -11.67 -1.47
C ARG A 109 -13.34 -11.70 -0.46
N ILE A 110 -12.17 -12.22 -0.84
CA ILE A 110 -10.99 -12.29 0.03
C ILE A 110 -10.50 -10.88 0.39
N PHE A 111 -10.44 -9.96 -0.58
CA PHE A 111 -10.06 -8.58 -0.31
C PHE A 111 -11.06 -7.90 0.62
N PHE A 112 -12.36 -8.08 0.38
CA PHE A 112 -13.40 -7.50 1.23
C PHE A 112 -13.31 -8.02 2.67
N THR A 113 -13.22 -9.33 2.88
CA THR A 113 -13.16 -9.91 4.24
C THR A 113 -11.91 -9.47 4.98
N ARG A 114 -10.76 -9.45 4.30
CA ARG A 114 -9.50 -8.95 4.86
C ARG A 114 -9.63 -7.49 5.26
N ASP A 115 -10.13 -6.64 4.38
CA ASP A 115 -10.22 -5.20 4.61
C ASP A 115 -11.21 -4.91 5.75
N TRP A 116 -12.31 -5.66 5.84
CA TRP A 116 -13.27 -5.60 6.94
C TRP A 116 -12.64 -5.98 8.29
N LEU A 117 -11.99 -7.14 8.37
CA LEU A 117 -11.35 -7.63 9.59
C LEU A 117 -10.20 -6.73 10.05
N ALA A 118 -9.39 -6.24 9.11
CA ALA A 118 -8.28 -5.34 9.42
C ALA A 118 -8.77 -4.03 10.07
N LYS A 119 -9.94 -3.53 9.64
CA LYS A 119 -10.52 -2.30 10.17
C LYS A 119 -11.21 -2.48 11.51
N LEU A 120 -11.96 -3.57 11.69
CA LEU A 120 -12.54 -3.93 12.99
C LEU A 120 -11.48 -4.13 14.07
N THR A 121 -10.31 -4.63 13.69
CA THR A 121 -9.18 -4.80 14.63
C THR A 121 -8.59 -3.44 15.05
N ASN A 122 -8.67 -2.42 14.20
CA ASN A 122 -8.13 -1.10 14.48
C ASN A 122 -9.13 -0.20 15.24
N LYS A 123 -9.31 -0.50 16.54
CA LYS A 123 -10.25 0.21 17.42
C LYS A 123 -9.98 1.71 17.52
N GLN A 124 -8.71 2.14 17.54
CA GLN A 124 -8.34 3.56 17.62
C GLN A 124 -8.86 4.35 16.42
N TYR A 125 -8.64 3.82 15.22
CA TYR A 125 -9.15 4.42 13.99
C TYR A 125 -10.67 4.52 14.00
N LEU A 126 -11.36 3.42 14.33
CA LEU A 126 -12.82 3.42 14.38
C LEU A 126 -13.36 4.45 15.38
N ILE A 127 -12.81 4.50 16.60
CA ILE A 127 -13.23 5.46 17.62
C ILE A 127 -13.02 6.88 17.11
N LEU A 128 -11.85 7.21 16.57
CA LEU A 128 -11.57 8.54 16.04
C LEU A 128 -12.55 8.91 14.92
N THR A 129 -12.70 8.05 13.92
CA THR A 129 -13.60 8.29 12.77
C THR A 129 -15.07 8.45 13.21
N PHE A 130 -15.54 7.67 14.18
CA PHE A 130 -16.91 7.80 14.69
C PHE A 130 -17.13 9.00 15.60
N LEU A 131 -16.12 9.43 16.38
CA LEU A 131 -16.25 10.54 17.32
C LEU A 131 -16.05 11.91 16.66
N GLU A 132 -15.27 11.97 15.58
CA GLU A 132 -14.90 13.21 14.92
C GLU A 132 -16.12 14.02 14.43
N ALA A 133 -17.05 13.37 13.72
CA ALA A 133 -18.26 14.02 13.22
C ALA A 133 -19.20 14.54 14.35
N PRO A 134 -19.56 13.74 15.37
CA PRO A 134 -20.33 14.22 16.52
C PRO A 134 -19.66 15.36 17.29
N VAL A 135 -18.34 15.29 17.51
CA VAL A 135 -17.61 16.34 18.22
C VAL A 135 -17.64 17.65 17.44
N LEU A 136 -17.41 17.60 16.13
CA LEU A 136 -17.52 18.78 15.27
C LEU A 136 -18.93 19.36 15.26
N ALA A 137 -19.95 18.50 15.18
CA ALA A 137 -21.36 18.93 15.24
C ALA A 137 -21.70 19.60 16.59
N LEU A 138 -21.21 19.08 17.71
CA LEU A 138 -21.39 19.68 19.03
C LEU A 138 -20.72 21.06 19.13
N ILE A 139 -19.50 21.20 18.61
CA ILE A 139 -18.78 22.48 18.58
C ILE A 139 -19.57 23.49 17.73
N LEU A 140 -20.00 23.09 16.54
CA LEU A 140 -20.83 23.92 15.66
C LEU A 140 -22.11 24.36 16.35
N SER A 141 -22.83 23.43 16.98
CA SER A 141 -24.08 23.70 17.68
C SER A 141 -23.88 24.70 18.82
N PHE A 142 -22.77 24.60 19.56
CA PHE A 142 -22.43 25.55 20.61
C PHE A 142 -22.25 26.98 20.07
N PHE A 143 -21.56 27.13 18.93
CA PHE A 143 -21.33 28.45 18.33
C PHE A 143 -22.56 29.04 17.62
N THR A 144 -23.41 28.20 17.03
CA THR A 144 -24.62 28.67 16.31
C THR A 144 -25.82 28.86 17.22
N LYS A 145 -25.72 28.49 18.51
CA LYS A 145 -26.77 28.76 19.51
C LYS A 145 -26.87 30.26 19.76
N SER A 146 -27.96 30.87 19.28
CA SER A 146 -28.34 32.24 19.62
C SER A 146 -29.59 32.24 20.51
N SER A 147 -29.56 32.97 21.62
CA SER A 147 -30.69 33.17 22.55
C SER A 147 -30.95 34.66 22.81
N ARG A 148 -30.57 35.52 21.87
CA ARG A 148 -30.73 36.98 21.98
C ARG A 148 -31.99 37.40 21.25
N SER A 149 -32.83 38.18 21.94
CA SER A 149 -33.97 38.88 21.34
C SER A 149 -33.48 40.01 20.42
N LEU A 150 -34.37 40.56 19.59
CA LEU A 150 -34.07 41.68 18.67
C LEU A 150 -33.58 42.94 19.41
N SER A 151 -33.85 43.02 20.73
CA SER A 151 -33.44 44.07 21.67
C SER A 151 -32.13 43.78 22.43
N GLY A 152 -31.52 42.60 22.26
CA GLY A 152 -30.27 42.21 22.91
C GLY A 152 -30.42 41.59 24.31
N GLU A 153 -31.64 41.46 24.84
CA GLU A 153 -31.90 40.79 26.11
C GLU A 153 -31.84 39.26 26.01
N PHE A 154 -31.46 38.61 27.11
CA PHE A 154 -31.40 37.15 27.23
C PHE A 154 -32.79 36.60 27.52
N GLU A 155 -33.48 36.09 26.49
CA GLU A 155 -34.75 35.38 26.63
C GLU A 155 -34.53 33.87 26.75
N ASN A 156 -35.60 33.14 27.13
CA ASN A 156 -35.62 31.69 27.12
C ASN A 156 -35.35 31.17 25.70
N TYR A 157 -34.42 30.22 25.57
CA TYR A 157 -34.06 29.68 24.27
C TYR A 157 -35.22 28.90 23.64
N VAL A 158 -35.73 29.39 22.50
CA VAL A 158 -36.69 28.69 21.65
C VAL A 158 -35.96 28.27 20.37
N PHE A 159 -35.94 26.96 20.08
CA PHE A 159 -35.22 26.42 18.92
C PHE A 159 -35.71 27.00 17.58
N GLY A 160 -37.03 27.24 17.46
CA GLY A 160 -37.65 27.79 16.25
C GLY A 160 -37.22 29.22 15.90
N ASP A 161 -36.82 30.01 16.90
CA ASP A 161 -36.45 31.43 16.71
C ASP A 161 -34.95 31.61 16.41
N ASN A 162 -34.18 30.51 16.33
CA ASN A 162 -32.76 30.60 16.05
C ASN A 162 -32.50 30.92 14.56
N MET A 163 -32.22 32.18 14.27
CA MET A 163 -31.89 32.66 12.92
C MET A 163 -30.66 31.96 12.30
N ASN A 164 -29.78 31.37 13.12
CA ASN A 164 -28.57 30.67 12.66
C ASN A 164 -28.83 29.20 12.28
N LEU A 165 -30.06 28.69 12.40
CA LEU A 165 -30.39 27.29 12.10
C LEU A 165 -30.11 26.90 10.62
N PRO A 166 -30.48 27.71 9.60
CA PRO A 166 -30.13 27.39 8.21
C PRO A 166 -28.61 27.34 7.98
N GLY A 167 -27.86 28.23 8.65
CA GLY A 167 -26.39 28.24 8.60
C GLY A 167 -25.77 26.98 9.21
N TYR A 168 -26.30 26.52 10.35
CA TYR A 168 -25.87 25.27 10.98
C TYR A 168 -26.09 24.06 10.06
N LEU A 169 -27.25 23.96 9.40
CA LEU A 169 -27.56 22.87 8.46
C LEU A 169 -26.61 22.89 7.25
N PHE A 170 -26.36 24.07 6.69
CA PHE A 170 -25.43 24.22 5.57
C PHE A 170 -24.00 23.79 5.95
N MET A 171 -23.50 24.26 7.10
CA MET A 171 -22.17 23.88 7.59
C MET A 171 -22.07 22.37 7.89
N SER A 172 -23.13 21.76 8.40
CA SER A 172 -23.18 20.31 8.68
C SER A 172 -23.03 19.47 7.41
N VAL A 173 -23.69 19.88 6.31
CA VAL A 173 -23.57 19.21 5.00
C VAL A 173 -22.16 19.36 4.43
N ILE A 174 -21.57 20.54 4.54
CA ILE A 174 -20.19 20.78 4.08
C ILE A 174 -19.21 19.90 4.87
N VAL A 175 -19.32 19.90 6.20
CA VAL A 175 -18.43 19.13 7.08
C VAL A 175 -18.53 17.63 6.81
N SER A 176 -19.72 17.08 6.58
CA SER A 176 -19.88 15.64 6.26
C SER A 176 -19.25 15.26 4.92
N LEU A 177 -19.34 16.12 3.89
CA LEU A 177 -18.67 15.92 2.61
C LEU A 177 -17.14 15.94 2.76
N PHE A 178 -16.59 16.92 3.47
CA PHE A 178 -15.15 17.02 3.69
C PHE A 178 -14.60 15.85 4.50
N LEU A 179 -15.30 15.44 5.56
CA LEU A 179 -14.95 14.25 6.35
C LEU A 179 -14.91 12.99 5.48
N GLY A 180 -15.94 12.77 4.65
CA GLY A 180 -15.98 11.63 3.74
C GLY A 180 -14.78 11.58 2.78
N LEU A 181 -14.37 12.74 2.25
CA LEU A 181 -13.20 12.85 1.38
C LEU A 181 -11.88 12.59 2.12
N VAL A 182 -11.71 13.15 3.32
CA VAL A 182 -10.49 12.99 4.13
C VAL A 182 -10.30 11.53 4.53
N ILE A 183 -11.36 10.89 5.06
CA ILE A 183 -11.34 9.48 5.45
C ILE A 183 -11.00 8.58 4.25
N SER A 184 -11.63 8.84 3.09
CA SER A 184 -11.34 8.09 1.87
C SER A 184 -9.89 8.24 1.40
N ALA A 185 -9.35 9.46 1.47
CA ALA A 185 -7.97 9.74 1.09
C ALA A 185 -6.97 9.04 2.01
N GLU A 186 -7.16 9.13 3.33
CA GLU A 186 -6.32 8.45 4.32
C GLU A 186 -6.26 6.94 4.07
N GLU A 187 -7.42 6.34 3.77
CA GLU A 187 -7.54 4.91 3.48
C GLU A 187 -6.72 4.52 2.23
N ILE A 188 -6.80 5.31 1.16
CA ILE A 188 -6.02 5.08 -0.07
C ILE A 188 -4.51 5.23 0.18
N PHE A 189 -4.10 6.19 1.02
CA PHE A 189 -2.68 6.39 1.32
C PHE A 189 -2.07 5.21 2.10
N ARG A 190 -2.80 4.65 3.07
CA ARG A 190 -2.34 3.51 3.87
C ARG A 190 -2.12 2.27 3.01
N ASP A 191 -3.02 2.02 2.07
CA ASP A 191 -3.00 0.81 1.24
C ASP A 191 -1.94 0.83 0.14
N ARG A 192 -1.39 2.00 -0.19
CA ARG A 192 -0.29 2.15 -1.15
C ARG A 192 0.89 1.20 -0.85
N LYS A 193 1.17 0.93 0.44
CA LYS A 193 2.25 0.00 0.85
C LYS A 193 1.90 -1.45 0.54
N ILE A 194 0.64 -1.85 0.74
CA ILE A 194 0.14 -3.21 0.47
C ILE A 194 0.15 -3.48 -1.03
N LEU A 195 -0.39 -2.55 -1.82
CA LEU A 195 -0.40 -2.64 -3.29
C LEU A 195 0.99 -2.77 -3.91
N ARG A 196 2.01 -2.16 -3.31
CA ARG A 196 3.41 -2.31 -3.75
C ARG A 196 3.95 -3.73 -3.50
N ARG A 197 3.59 -4.35 -2.37
CA ARG A 197 3.98 -5.73 -2.04
C ARG A 197 3.22 -6.76 -2.89
N GLU A 198 1.97 -6.46 -3.23
CA GLU A 198 1.12 -7.38 -4.01
C GLU A 198 1.34 -7.28 -5.53
N LYS A 199 2.06 -6.27 -6.00
CA LYS A 199 2.41 -6.11 -7.43
C LYS A 199 3.11 -7.34 -8.01
N PHE A 200 3.85 -8.10 -7.19
CA PHE A 200 4.56 -9.31 -7.61
C PHE A 200 3.64 -10.48 -7.98
N LEU A 201 2.39 -10.47 -7.49
CA LEU A 201 1.43 -11.57 -7.65
C LEU A 201 0.48 -11.39 -8.85
N ASN A 202 0.65 -10.32 -9.65
CA ASN A 202 -0.18 -10.01 -10.83
C ASN A 202 -1.70 -10.08 -10.56
N LEU A 203 -2.14 -9.62 -9.38
CA LEU A 203 -3.55 -9.57 -8.99
C LEU A 203 -4.31 -8.49 -9.78
N SER A 204 -5.62 -8.69 -9.96
CA SER A 204 -6.43 -7.78 -10.77
C SER A 204 -6.73 -6.47 -10.02
N ARG A 205 -6.33 -5.33 -10.62
CA ARG A 205 -6.54 -3.99 -10.04
C ARG A 205 -8.01 -3.62 -9.90
N PHE A 206 -8.85 -4.10 -10.83
CA PHE A 206 -10.30 -3.86 -10.80
C PHE A 206 -10.98 -4.58 -9.62
N SER A 207 -10.62 -5.84 -9.34
CA SER A 207 -11.17 -6.58 -8.19
C SER A 207 -10.82 -5.92 -6.85
N TYR A 208 -9.64 -5.30 -6.76
CA TYR A 208 -9.24 -4.50 -5.60
C TYR A 208 -10.09 -3.24 -5.43
N LEU A 209 -10.34 -2.50 -6.52
CA LEU A 209 -11.18 -1.29 -6.47
C LEU A 209 -12.63 -1.65 -6.12
N ASP A 210 -13.18 -2.69 -6.74
CA ASP A 210 -14.56 -3.14 -6.52
C ASP A 210 -14.78 -3.68 -5.10
N ALA A 211 -13.77 -4.32 -4.50
CA ALA A 211 -13.84 -4.77 -3.11
C ALA A 211 -13.85 -3.61 -2.09
N LYS A 212 -13.33 -2.44 -2.46
CA LYS A 212 -13.17 -1.29 -1.56
C LYS A 212 -14.42 -0.41 -1.50
N SER A 213 -15.14 -0.31 -2.62
CA SER A 213 -16.40 0.42 -2.77
C SER A 213 -17.49 0.09 -1.73
N PRO A 214 -17.79 -1.19 -1.40
CA PRO A 214 -18.84 -1.53 -0.44
C PRO A 214 -18.49 -1.18 1.02
N PHE A 215 -17.20 -1.09 1.38
CA PHE A 215 -16.81 -0.69 2.74
C PHE A 215 -17.16 0.77 3.03
N LEU A 216 -16.81 1.68 2.10
CA LEU A 216 -17.11 3.10 2.22
C LEU A 216 -18.63 3.35 2.22
N LEU A 217 -19.37 2.55 1.46
CA LEU A 217 -20.83 2.65 1.37
C LEU A 217 -21.54 2.13 2.63
N PHE A 218 -20.98 1.13 3.33
CA PHE A 218 -21.53 0.62 4.60
C PHE A 218 -21.20 1.51 5.81
N CYS A 219 -20.11 2.29 5.77
CA CYS A 219 -19.76 3.24 6.85
C CYS A 219 -20.44 4.61 6.73
N LEU A 220 -21.02 4.95 5.57
CA LEU A 220 -21.90 6.10 5.48
C LEU A 220 -23.21 5.78 6.21
N PRO A 221 -23.70 6.63 7.13
CA PRO A 221 -24.95 6.41 7.82
C PRO A 221 -26.10 6.68 6.84
N PHE A 222 -26.35 5.75 5.92
CA PHE A 222 -27.63 5.65 5.24
C PHE A 222 -28.62 5.06 6.23
N LYS A 223 -29.31 5.94 6.96
CA LYS A 223 -30.52 5.57 7.68
C LYS A 223 -31.63 5.42 6.62
N PRO A 224 -32.42 4.33 6.64
CA PRO A 224 -33.55 4.15 5.73
C PRO A 224 -34.60 5.25 5.91
#